data_AF-A0AAV7QRU9-F1
#
_entry.id   AF-A0AAV7QRU9-F1
#
_cell.length_a   1.000
_cell.length_b   1.000
_cell.length_c   1.000
_cell.angle_alpha   90.00
_cell.angle_beta   90.00
_cell.angle_gamma   90.00
#
_symmetry.space_group_name_H-M   'P 1'
#
loop_
_entity.id
_entity.type
_entity.pdbx_description
1 polymer ?
#
loop_
_entity_poly.entity_id
_entity_poly.type
_entity_poly.pdbx_seq_one_letter_code
_entity_poly.pdbx_strand_id
1 'polypeptide(L)'
;MATSSCPSTPPLGPQRTTAPRNNSSDLDTVTGKLDVVLAAIERFCISLELKIDTVVTDLTLLYDDHQKRSDKVRCAEQAVANLQLQTSDLQSHLATLQEKVGSLEERKENAERRSKGNKIRVVGHPEGVQGSKGETYIDTWKLNFVPVELLSPFFSVEHTHRSPQDDSILALCLAYWWLASCIIVTMT
;
A
#
# COMPACT_ATOMS: atom_id res chain seq x y z
N MET A 1 9.23 119.75 -63.23
CA MET A 1 10.64 119.94 -63.68
C MET A 1 11.30 118.57 -63.57
N ALA A 2 11.31 117.75 -64.63
CA ALA A 2 12.42 117.58 -65.60
C ALA A 2 13.77 117.41 -64.87
N THR A 3 14.46 116.26 -64.91
CA THR A 3 15.13 115.58 -66.05
C THR A 3 15.42 114.09 -65.68
N SER A 4 15.19 113.06 -66.50
CA SER A 4 15.94 112.59 -67.69
C SER A 4 17.44 112.28 -67.46
N SER A 5 17.82 110.99 -67.43
CA SER A 5 18.92 110.37 -68.24
C SER A 5 19.24 108.91 -67.82
N CYS A 6 19.37 108.03 -68.84
CA CYS A 6 19.77 106.60 -68.83
C CYS A 6 21.32 106.42 -68.94
N PRO A 7 21.90 105.25 -69.33
CA PRO A 7 21.90 103.89 -68.75
C PRO A 7 23.34 103.29 -68.63
N SER A 8 23.53 102.13 -67.96
CA SER A 8 24.66 101.20 -68.24
C SER A 8 24.57 99.85 -67.49
N THR A 9 24.40 98.76 -68.23
CA THR A 9 24.77 97.36 -67.88
C THR A 9 26.24 97.11 -68.30
N PRO A 10 26.97 96.02 -67.93
CA PRO A 10 26.87 94.98 -66.87
C PRO A 10 28.20 94.89 -66.03
N PRO A 11 28.44 93.90 -65.14
CA PRO A 11 28.95 92.59 -65.59
C PRO A 11 28.39 91.37 -64.85
N LEU A 12 28.47 90.23 -65.55
CA LEU A 12 28.27 88.88 -65.05
C LEU A 12 29.27 88.51 -63.94
N GLY A 13 28.79 87.87 -62.88
CA GLY A 13 29.56 86.96 -62.02
C GLY A 13 29.01 86.83 -60.59
N PRO A 14 29.22 85.71 -59.87
CA PRO A 14 29.84 84.45 -60.27
C PRO A 14 28.83 83.30 -60.40
N GLN A 15 29.18 82.32 -61.25
CA GLN A 15 28.52 81.02 -61.31
C GLN A 15 28.41 80.41 -59.91
N ARG A 16 27.21 79.96 -59.60
CA ARG A 16 26.94 79.06 -58.48
C ARG A 16 27.74 77.77 -58.74
N THR A 17 28.93 77.67 -58.17
CA THR A 17 29.71 76.43 -58.14
C THR A 17 28.95 75.48 -57.23
N THR A 18 28.04 74.69 -57.80
CA THR A 18 27.52 73.51 -57.13
C THR A 18 28.69 72.55 -56.99
N ALA A 19 29.29 72.53 -55.81
CA ALA A 19 30.20 71.46 -55.42
C ALA A 19 29.51 70.12 -55.72
N PRO A 20 30.19 69.14 -56.34
CA PRO A 20 29.64 67.81 -56.46
C PRO A 20 29.49 67.28 -55.04
N ARG A 21 28.25 67.13 -54.59
CA ARG A 21 27.92 66.48 -53.33
C ARG A 21 28.45 65.05 -53.44
N ASN A 22 29.40 64.68 -52.57
CA ASN A 22 29.95 63.34 -52.45
C ASN A 22 28.84 62.35 -52.06
N ASN A 23 27.98 61.98 -53.01
CA ASN A 23 26.87 61.07 -52.77
C ASN A 23 27.32 59.60 -52.71
N SER A 24 28.55 59.27 -53.15
CA SER A 24 29.05 57.88 -53.13
C SER A 24 29.44 57.44 -51.72
N SER A 25 30.07 58.30 -50.91
CA SER A 25 30.49 57.94 -49.54
C SER A 25 29.31 57.68 -48.60
N ASP A 26 28.20 58.39 -48.78
CA ASP A 26 26.96 58.16 -48.02
C ASP A 26 26.29 56.84 -48.45
N LEU A 27 26.32 56.50 -49.74
CA LEU A 27 25.79 55.25 -50.26
C LEU A 27 26.63 54.04 -49.78
N ASP A 28 27.96 54.16 -49.78
CA ASP A 28 28.86 53.13 -49.25
C ASP A 28 28.65 52.92 -47.73
N THR A 29 28.38 54.01 -47.00
CA THR A 29 28.07 53.96 -45.56
C THR A 29 26.71 53.30 -45.29
N VAL A 30 25.70 53.57 -46.12
CA VAL A 30 24.38 52.93 -46.02
C VAL A 30 24.46 51.44 -46.37
N THR A 31 25.23 51.10 -47.41
CA THR A 31 25.46 49.72 -47.84
C THR A 31 26.18 48.92 -46.74
N GLY A 32 27.25 49.47 -46.15
CA GLY A 32 27.94 48.82 -45.04
C GLY A 32 27.08 48.64 -43.77
N LYS A 33 26.16 49.57 -43.48
CA LYS A 33 25.18 49.39 -42.38
C LYS A 33 24.17 48.29 -42.69
N LEU A 34 23.72 48.19 -43.95
CA LEU A 34 22.81 47.14 -44.40
C LEU A 34 23.46 45.75 -44.27
N ASP A 35 24.73 45.63 -44.66
CA ASP A 35 25.49 44.37 -44.54
C ASP A 35 25.63 43.92 -43.08
N VAL A 36 25.86 44.85 -42.14
CA VAL A 36 25.90 44.55 -40.71
C VAL A 36 24.55 44.05 -40.19
N VAL A 37 23.45 44.65 -40.66
CA VAL A 37 22.09 44.23 -40.29
C VAL A 37 21.77 42.84 -40.86
N LEU A 38 22.10 42.60 -42.13
CA LEU A 38 21.93 41.28 -42.77
C LEU A 38 22.71 40.20 -42.01
N ALA A 39 23.98 40.44 -41.69
CA ALA A 39 24.79 39.50 -40.93
C ALA A 39 24.25 39.26 -39.51
N ALA A 40 23.64 40.28 -38.87
CA ALA A 40 23.00 40.12 -37.58
C ALA A 40 21.71 39.28 -37.67
N ILE A 41 20.91 39.47 -38.71
CA ILE A 41 19.71 38.68 -39.00
C ILE A 41 20.09 37.23 -39.24
N GLU A 42 21.10 36.95 -40.06
CA GLU A 42 21.56 35.59 -40.33
C GLU A 42 22.01 34.86 -39.05
N ARG A 43 22.83 35.50 -38.22
CA ARG A 43 23.23 34.93 -36.92
C ARG A 43 22.04 34.66 -36.01
N PHE A 44 21.05 35.55 -36.02
CA PHE A 44 19.85 35.40 -35.22
C PHE A 44 18.99 34.22 -35.72
N CYS A 45 18.80 34.08 -37.02
CA CYS A 45 18.10 32.94 -37.62
C CYS A 45 18.77 31.61 -37.25
N ILE A 46 20.09 31.50 -37.41
CA ILE A 46 20.85 30.30 -37.02
C ILE A 46 20.69 30.02 -35.52
N SER A 47 20.76 31.06 -34.68
CA SER A 47 20.57 30.90 -33.24
C SER A 47 19.14 30.47 -32.87
N LEU A 48 18.13 30.90 -33.62
CA LEU A 48 16.74 30.49 -33.41
C LEU A 48 16.52 29.05 -33.85
N GLU A 49 17.05 28.65 -35.00
CA GLU A 49 16.98 27.27 -35.50
C GLU A 49 17.57 26.30 -34.47
N LEU A 50 18.77 26.58 -33.95
CA LEU A 50 19.39 25.75 -32.91
C LEU A 50 18.56 25.65 -31.63
N LYS A 51 17.91 26.74 -31.20
CA LYS A 51 17.03 26.74 -30.02
C LYS A 51 15.75 25.96 -30.29
N ILE A 52 15.18 26.09 -31.49
CA ILE A 52 13.99 25.34 -31.90
C ILE A 52 14.31 23.85 -31.92
N ASP A 53 15.43 23.45 -32.51
CA ASP A 53 15.88 22.06 -32.54
C ASP A 53 16.06 21.50 -31.12
N THR A 54 16.66 22.28 -30.22
CA THR A 54 16.81 21.90 -28.80
C THR A 54 15.45 21.70 -28.13
N VAL A 55 14.52 22.62 -28.31
CA VAL A 55 13.16 22.52 -27.75
C VAL A 55 12.42 21.31 -28.32
N VAL A 56 12.56 21.04 -29.62
CA VAL A 56 11.97 19.84 -30.24
C VAL A 56 12.55 18.57 -29.62
N THR A 57 13.87 18.50 -29.43
CA THR A 57 14.49 17.33 -28.79
C THR A 57 14.02 17.15 -27.35
N ASP A 58 13.95 18.22 -26.56
CA ASP A 58 13.47 18.16 -25.19
C ASP A 58 12.01 17.71 -25.11
N LEU A 59 11.16 18.19 -26.02
CA LEU A 59 9.76 17.77 -26.10
C LEU A 59 9.62 16.29 -26.45
N THR A 60 10.43 15.77 -27.37
CA THR A 60 10.42 14.33 -27.70
C THR A 60 10.83 13.48 -26.49
N LEU A 61 11.86 13.90 -25.76
CA LEU A 61 12.31 13.19 -24.56
C LEU A 61 11.26 13.23 -23.44
N LEU A 62 10.62 14.39 -23.24
CA LEU A 62 9.54 14.53 -22.27
C LEU A 62 8.33 13.67 -22.62
N TYR A 63 7.99 13.55 -23.91
CA TYR A 63 6.92 12.69 -24.37
C TYR A 63 7.21 11.21 -24.07
N ASP A 64 8.42 10.75 -24.37
CA ASP A 64 8.86 9.38 -24.08
C ASP A 64 8.85 9.08 -22.58
N ASP A 65 9.32 10.01 -21.76
CA ASP A 65 9.31 9.88 -20.30
C ASP A 65 7.88 9.88 -19.74
N HIS A 66 7.01 10.73 -20.27
CA HIS A 66 5.59 10.73 -19.91
C HIS A 66 4.94 9.38 -20.26
N GLN A 67 5.22 8.85 -21.44
CA GLN A 67 4.70 7.55 -21.87
C GLN A 67 5.17 6.42 -20.96
N LYS A 68 6.47 6.36 -20.64
CA LYS A 68 7.02 5.38 -19.69
C LYS A 68 6.39 5.48 -18.31
N ARG A 69 6.14 6.70 -17.81
CA ARG A 69 5.48 6.91 -16.51
C ARG A 69 4.03 6.46 -16.56
N SER A 70 3.31 6.79 -17.63
CA SER A 70 1.93 6.35 -17.86
C SER A 70 1.81 4.83 -17.85
N ASP A 71 2.71 4.13 -18.53
CA ASP A 71 2.74 2.66 -18.54
C ASP A 71 3.04 2.07 -17.15
N LYS A 72 3.97 2.67 -16.40
CA LYS A 72 4.25 2.25 -15.02
C LYS A 72 3.05 2.44 -14.10
N VAL A 73 2.33 3.56 -14.23
CA VAL A 73 1.12 3.84 -13.46
C VAL A 73 0.06 2.79 -13.78
N ARG A 74 -0.21 2.51 -15.06
CA ARG A 74 -1.17 1.48 -15.48
C ARG A 74 -0.82 0.10 -14.93
N CYS A 75 0.46 -0.29 -14.97
CA CYS A 75 0.92 -1.55 -14.38
C CYS A 75 0.69 -1.59 -12.86
N ALA A 76 0.97 -0.49 -12.15
CA ALA A 76 0.75 -0.39 -10.72
C ALA A 76 -0.75 -0.47 -10.37
N GLU A 77 -1.61 0.22 -11.11
CA GLU A 77 -3.07 0.16 -10.95
C GLU A 77 -3.60 -1.27 -11.14
N GLN A 78 -3.13 -1.97 -12.18
CA GLN A 78 -3.50 -3.36 -12.41
C GLN A 78 -3.02 -4.28 -11.27
N ALA A 79 -1.82 -4.08 -10.76
CA ALA A 79 -1.29 -4.83 -9.63
C ALA A 79 -2.13 -4.60 -8.36
N VAL A 80 -2.53 -3.34 -8.10
CA VAL A 80 -3.41 -2.99 -6.98
C VAL A 80 -4.78 -3.66 -7.14
N ALA A 81 -5.39 -3.63 -8.32
CA ALA A 81 -6.67 -4.30 -8.57
C ALA A 81 -6.59 -5.81 -8.31
N ASN A 82 -5.50 -6.47 -8.74
CA ASN A 82 -5.29 -7.88 -8.48
C ASN A 82 -5.11 -8.17 -6.98
N LEU A 83 -4.36 -7.34 -6.26
CA LEU A 83 -4.19 -7.47 -4.81
C LEU A 83 -5.51 -7.26 -4.05
N GLN A 84 -6.36 -6.34 -4.50
CA GLN A 84 -7.69 -6.14 -3.94
C GLN A 84 -8.57 -7.38 -4.10
N LEU A 85 -8.55 -8.02 -5.27
CA LEU A 85 -9.28 -9.28 -5.50
C LEU A 85 -8.77 -10.40 -4.59
N GLN A 86 -7.46 -10.59 -4.48
CA GLN A 86 -6.86 -11.59 -3.60
C GLN A 86 -7.20 -11.35 -2.13
N THR A 87 -7.18 -10.08 -1.69
CA THR A 87 -7.52 -9.72 -0.31
C THR A 87 -8.98 -10.03 0.00
N SER A 88 -9.89 -9.71 -0.94
CA SER A 88 -11.32 -10.04 -0.81
C SER A 88 -11.54 -11.55 -0.72
N ASP A 89 -10.86 -12.32 -1.57
CA ASP A 89 -10.94 -13.79 -1.54
C ASP A 89 -10.43 -14.36 -0.22
N LEU A 90 -9.28 -13.91 0.28
CA LEU A 90 -8.73 -14.31 1.57
C LEU A 90 -9.65 -13.96 2.75
N GLN A 91 -10.28 -12.80 2.73
CA GLN A 91 -11.25 -12.39 3.75
C GLN A 91 -12.47 -13.34 3.77
N SER A 92 -12.97 -13.73 2.59
CA SER A 92 -14.09 -14.68 2.50
C SER A 92 -13.72 -16.07 3.03
N HIS A 93 -12.50 -16.53 2.75
CA HIS A 93 -11.98 -17.80 3.25
C HIS A 93 -11.81 -17.77 4.78
N LEU A 94 -11.27 -16.67 5.33
CA LEU A 94 -11.15 -16.48 6.77
C LEU A 94 -12.50 -16.48 7.47
N ALA A 95 -13.51 -15.79 6.94
CA ALA A 95 -14.86 -15.79 7.49
C ALA A 95 -15.45 -17.20 7.54
N THR A 96 -15.32 -17.95 6.44
CA THR A 96 -15.78 -19.34 6.36
C THR A 96 -15.05 -20.24 7.36
N LEU A 97 -13.74 -20.03 7.54
CA LEU A 97 -12.93 -20.83 8.46
C LEU A 97 -13.31 -20.52 9.91
N GLN A 98 -13.54 -19.24 10.24
CA GLN A 98 -13.98 -18.81 11.56
C GLN A 98 -15.35 -19.40 11.92
N GLU A 99 -16.29 -19.44 10.98
CA GLU A 99 -17.59 -20.09 11.18
C GLU A 99 -17.43 -21.58 11.46
N LYS A 100 -16.59 -22.27 10.68
CA LYS A 100 -16.30 -23.71 10.89
C LYS A 100 -15.68 -23.97 12.27
N VAL A 101 -14.75 -23.13 12.70
CA VAL A 101 -14.13 -23.24 14.03
C VAL A 101 -15.20 -23.07 15.11
N GLY A 102 -16.03 -22.03 15.04
CA GLY A 102 -17.12 -21.82 16.00
C GLY A 102 -18.09 -22.99 16.06
N SER A 103 -18.49 -23.54 14.90
CA SER A 103 -19.33 -24.74 14.84
C SER A 103 -18.67 -25.96 15.48
N LEU A 104 -17.37 -26.17 15.26
CA LEU A 104 -16.64 -27.28 15.87
C LEU A 104 -16.50 -27.11 17.38
N GLU A 105 -16.29 -25.89 17.87
CA GLU A 105 -16.25 -25.58 19.29
C GLU A 105 -17.59 -25.87 19.97
N GLU A 106 -18.70 -25.44 19.38
CA GLU A 106 -20.04 -25.74 19.90
C GLU A 106 -20.30 -27.25 19.93
N ARG A 107 -19.93 -27.97 18.87
CA ARG A 107 -20.07 -29.43 18.80
C ARG A 107 -19.23 -30.13 19.85
N LYS A 108 -17.99 -29.65 20.08
CA LYS A 108 -17.11 -30.15 21.15
C LYS A 108 -17.76 -29.93 22.52
N GLU A 109 -18.23 -28.72 22.80
CA GLU A 109 -18.84 -28.38 24.08
C GLU A 109 -20.10 -29.23 24.34
N ASN A 110 -20.94 -29.40 23.32
CA ASN A 110 -22.13 -30.24 23.39
C ASN A 110 -21.76 -31.73 23.63
N ALA A 111 -20.74 -32.24 22.95
CA ALA A 111 -20.24 -33.60 23.17
C ALA A 111 -19.68 -33.78 24.59
N GLU A 112 -18.93 -32.80 25.10
CA GLU A 112 -18.44 -32.81 26.48
C GLU A 112 -19.58 -32.78 27.49
N ARG A 113 -20.58 -31.92 27.29
CA ARG A 113 -21.76 -31.83 28.16
C ARG A 113 -22.51 -33.16 28.22
N ARG A 114 -22.74 -33.80 27.07
CA ARG A 114 -23.37 -35.14 27.01
C ARG A 114 -22.51 -36.22 27.68
N SER A 115 -21.19 -36.18 27.47
CA SER A 115 -20.27 -37.13 28.12
C SER A 115 -20.22 -36.95 29.64
N LYS A 116 -20.32 -35.72 30.14
CA LYS A 116 -20.30 -35.42 31.58
C LYS A 116 -21.67 -35.62 32.24
N GLY A 117 -22.77 -35.48 31.51
CA GLY A 117 -24.14 -35.59 32.05
C GLY A 117 -24.46 -36.92 32.71
N ASN A 118 -23.82 -38.01 32.28
CA ASN A 118 -24.03 -39.36 32.84
C ASN A 118 -22.91 -39.78 33.82
N LYS A 119 -22.03 -38.85 34.22
CA LYS A 119 -20.91 -39.14 35.13
C LYS A 119 -21.19 -38.54 36.50
N ILE A 120 -21.18 -39.38 37.53
CA ILE A 120 -21.29 -38.95 38.94
C ILE A 120 -19.88 -38.95 39.54
N ARG A 121 -19.47 -37.84 40.17
CA ARG A 121 -18.21 -37.76 40.92
C ARG A 121 -18.49 -37.99 42.40
N VAL A 122 -17.92 -39.07 42.95
CA VAL A 122 -17.97 -39.36 44.39
C VAL A 122 -16.68 -38.83 45.03
N VAL A 123 -16.81 -37.93 46.01
CA VAL A 123 -15.68 -37.28 46.70
C VAL A 123 -15.61 -37.74 48.15
N GLY A 124 -14.40 -37.79 48.72
CA GLY A 124 -14.19 -38.18 50.13
C GLY A 124 -14.14 -39.69 50.35
N HIS A 125 -13.95 -40.48 49.29
CA HIS A 125 -13.93 -41.92 49.38
C HIS A 125 -12.52 -42.48 49.68
N PRO A 126 -12.33 -43.25 50.78
CA PRO A 126 -11.00 -43.68 51.20
C PRO A 126 -10.28 -44.50 50.13
N GLU A 127 -8.96 -44.35 50.03
CA GLU A 127 -8.13 -45.07 49.07
C GLU A 127 -7.99 -46.55 49.45
N GLY A 128 -7.89 -47.44 48.44
CA GLY A 128 -7.68 -48.87 48.62
C GLY A 128 -8.92 -49.73 48.97
N VAL A 129 -10.06 -49.12 49.32
CA VAL A 129 -11.26 -49.87 49.80
C VAL A 129 -12.06 -50.52 48.68
N GLN A 130 -11.88 -50.05 47.43
CA GLN A 130 -12.64 -50.51 46.26
C GLN A 130 -12.22 -51.89 45.73
N GLY A 131 -11.05 -52.40 46.12
CA GLY A 131 -10.47 -53.61 45.54
C GLY A 131 -10.19 -53.49 44.03
N SER A 132 -10.12 -54.63 43.34
CA SER A 132 -9.76 -54.70 41.90
C SER A 132 -10.92 -54.33 40.96
N LYS A 133 -12.18 -54.30 41.42
CA LYS A 133 -13.37 -53.99 40.62
C LYS A 133 -14.20 -52.91 41.31
N GLY A 134 -14.04 -51.66 40.86
CA GLY A 134 -14.77 -50.53 41.44
C GLY A 134 -16.28 -50.56 41.20
N GLU A 135 -16.73 -51.21 40.13
CA GLU A 135 -18.16 -51.26 39.73
C GLU A 135 -18.98 -52.00 40.79
N THR A 136 -18.54 -53.21 41.16
CA THR A 136 -19.20 -54.03 42.20
C THR A 136 -19.21 -53.34 43.56
N TYR A 137 -18.17 -52.56 43.84
CA TYR A 137 -18.07 -51.80 45.06
C TYR A 137 -19.11 -50.66 45.10
N ILE A 138 -19.22 -49.88 44.01
CA ILE A 138 -20.22 -48.80 43.92
C ILE A 138 -21.64 -49.36 43.94
N ASP A 139 -21.88 -50.52 43.32
CA ASP A 139 -23.18 -51.20 43.35
C ASP A 139 -23.58 -51.66 44.76
N THR A 140 -22.61 -52.05 45.58
CA THR A 140 -22.86 -52.39 46.99
C THR A 140 -23.01 -51.12 47.83
N TRP A 141 -22.18 -50.12 47.57
CA TRP A 141 -22.18 -48.84 48.29
C TRP A 141 -23.48 -48.06 48.08
N LYS A 142 -24.02 -48.01 46.85
CA LYS A 142 -25.28 -47.27 46.56
C LYS A 142 -26.46 -47.79 47.38
N LEU A 143 -26.54 -49.10 47.63
CA LEU A 143 -27.59 -49.72 48.43
C LEU A 143 -27.54 -49.32 49.90
N ASN A 144 -26.36 -48.94 50.41
CA ASN A 144 -26.18 -48.53 51.81
C ASN A 144 -26.60 -47.07 52.07
N PHE A 145 -26.64 -46.23 51.04
CA PHE A 145 -26.87 -44.78 51.19
C PHE A 145 -28.11 -44.25 50.46
N VAL A 146 -28.55 -44.93 49.40
CA VAL A 146 -29.73 -44.52 48.62
C VAL A 146 -30.84 -45.56 48.83
N PRO A 147 -32.01 -45.15 49.38
CA PRO A 147 -33.17 -46.01 49.47
C PRO A 147 -33.52 -46.60 48.10
N VAL A 148 -33.78 -47.90 48.05
CA VAL A 148 -34.06 -48.64 46.80
C VAL A 148 -35.24 -48.03 46.03
N GLU A 149 -36.19 -47.42 46.73
CA GLU A 149 -37.36 -46.74 46.16
C GLU A 149 -37.01 -45.49 45.32
N LEU A 150 -35.86 -44.87 45.57
CA LEU A 150 -35.37 -43.70 44.84
C LEU A 150 -34.43 -44.07 43.67
N LEU A 151 -34.01 -45.33 43.60
CA LEU A 151 -33.17 -45.82 42.50
C LEU A 151 -34.09 -46.25 41.35
N SER A 152 -33.89 -45.62 40.18
CA SER A 152 -34.50 -46.10 38.95
C SER A 152 -34.08 -47.56 38.72
N PRO A 153 -34.99 -48.47 38.32
CA PRO A 153 -34.65 -49.85 38.01
C PRO A 153 -33.66 -49.98 36.83
N PHE A 154 -33.44 -48.90 36.08
CA PHE A 154 -32.47 -48.82 34.98
C PHE A 154 -31.11 -48.24 35.41
N PHE A 155 -30.89 -47.97 36.70
CA PHE A 155 -29.63 -47.44 37.19
C PHE A 155 -28.55 -48.54 37.24
N SER A 156 -27.71 -48.57 36.21
CA SER A 156 -26.54 -49.44 36.12
C SER A 156 -25.26 -48.62 36.11
N VAL A 157 -24.23 -49.11 36.80
CA VAL A 157 -22.90 -48.50 36.78
C VAL A 157 -22.08 -49.19 35.69
N GLU A 158 -21.91 -48.53 34.54
CA GLU A 158 -21.19 -49.12 33.41
C GLU A 158 -19.67 -49.14 33.59
N HIS A 159 -19.11 -48.10 34.21
CA HIS A 159 -17.68 -47.97 34.39
C HIS A 159 -17.35 -47.15 35.62
N THR A 160 -16.34 -47.59 36.36
CA THR A 160 -15.79 -46.84 37.50
C THR A 160 -14.28 -46.76 37.39
N HIS A 161 -13.75 -45.57 37.62
CA HIS A 161 -12.32 -45.34 37.74
C HIS A 161 -12.09 -44.22 38.75
N ARG A 162 -10.91 -44.19 39.37
CA ARG A 162 -10.47 -43.00 40.08
C ARG A 162 -10.00 -41.99 39.05
N SER A 163 -10.39 -40.73 39.23
CA SER A 163 -9.73 -39.67 38.47
C SER A 163 -8.25 -39.69 38.87
N PRO A 164 -7.31 -39.68 37.91
CA PRO A 164 -5.91 -39.49 38.26
C PRO A 164 -5.77 -38.25 39.17
N GLN A 165 -4.98 -38.35 40.24
CA GLN A 165 -4.66 -37.19 41.07
C GLN A 165 -3.99 -36.14 40.17
N ASP A 166 -4.59 -34.96 40.08
CA ASP A 166 -4.27 -33.88 39.14
C ASP A 166 -2.94 -33.16 39.42
N ASP A 167 -1.93 -33.84 39.97
CA ASP A 167 -0.61 -33.24 40.17
C ASP A 167 0.13 -33.08 38.83
N SER A 168 -0.19 -33.91 37.84
CA SER A 168 0.43 -33.90 36.51
C SER A 168 -0.16 -32.86 35.55
N ILE A 169 -1.45 -32.51 35.67
CA ILE A 169 -2.08 -31.49 34.82
C ILE A 169 -1.66 -30.09 35.26
N LEU A 170 -1.55 -29.83 36.56
CA LEU A 170 -0.97 -28.58 37.06
C LEU A 170 0.51 -28.47 36.69
N ALA A 171 1.28 -29.56 36.74
CA ALA A 171 2.67 -29.57 36.29
C ALA A 171 2.82 -29.32 34.78
N LEU A 172 1.96 -29.92 33.94
CA LEU A 172 1.94 -29.70 32.49
C LEU A 172 1.46 -28.29 32.14
N CYS A 173 0.43 -27.76 32.81
CA CYS A 173 -0.04 -26.40 32.61
C CYS A 173 1.00 -25.37 33.08
N LEU A 174 1.65 -25.59 34.23
CA LEU A 174 2.76 -24.74 34.70
C LEU A 174 3.97 -24.84 33.76
N ALA A 175 4.32 -26.03 33.25
CA ALA A 175 5.38 -26.18 32.27
C ALA A 175 5.04 -25.49 30.93
N TYR A 176 3.78 -25.54 30.48
CA TYR A 176 3.33 -24.84 29.29
C TYR A 176 3.35 -23.32 29.48
N TRP A 177 2.98 -22.83 30.67
CA TRP A 177 3.08 -21.41 31.04
C TRP A 177 4.53 -20.94 31.18
N TRP A 178 5.41 -21.78 31.73
CA TRP A 178 6.84 -21.50 31.85
C TRP A 178 7.53 -21.50 30.48
N LEU A 179 7.22 -22.46 29.60
CA LEU A 179 7.71 -22.48 28.22
C LEU A 179 7.18 -21.30 27.42
N ALA A 180 5.90 -20.95 27.53
CA ALA A 180 5.33 -19.77 26.87
C ALA A 180 5.97 -18.46 27.39
N SER A 181 6.29 -18.37 28.68
CA SER A 181 6.98 -17.23 29.27
C SER A 181 8.46 -17.16 28.88
N CYS A 182 9.16 -18.30 28.74
CA CYS A 182 10.54 -18.37 28.27
C CYS A 182 10.69 -18.04 26.77
N ILE A 183 9.69 -18.37 25.95
CA ILE A 183 9.68 -18.03 24.52
C ILE A 183 9.47 -16.52 24.31
N ILE A 184 8.71 -15.85 25.18
CA ILE A 184 8.48 -14.40 25.09
C ILE A 184 9.73 -13.60 25.52
N VAL A 185 10.53 -14.10 26.46
CA VAL A 185 11.73 -13.40 26.97
C VAL A 185 12.96 -13.54 26.05
N THR A 186 12.98 -14.50 25.13
CA THR A 186 14.10 -14.70 24.19
C THR A 186 13.93 -13.98 22.84
N MET A 187 12.79 -13.30 22.61
CA MET A 187 12.46 -12.57 21.37
C MET A 187 12.44 -11.03 21.53
N THR A 188 13.09 -10.50 22.57
CA THR A 188 13.37 -9.05 22.75
C THR A 188 14.86 -8.83 22.89
#